data_AF-A0A0Q8NTS5-F1
#
_entry.id   AF-A0A0Q8NTS5-F1
#
_cell.length_a   1.000
_cell.length_b   1.000
_cell.length_c   1.000
_cell.angle_alpha   90.00
_cell.angle_beta   90.00
_cell.angle_gamma   90.00
#
_symmetry.space_group_name_H-M   'P 1'
#
loop_
_entity.id
_entity.type
_entity.pdbx_description
1 polymer ?
#
loop_
_entity_poly.entity_id
_entity_poly.type
_entity_poly.pdbx_seq_one_letter_code
_entity_poly.pdbx_strand_id
1 'polypeptide(L)'
;MTAEYGIESIRIVAPCGSGFAQIAHLSWAKPNNPGDASLYIRPFIGDSWSVKGAVAASVAADFSGEVHADRIHPNAVFGDAKLSLHHSGQTHVYVGKSTGSGARANRLPDVRGERLDLDAGGHVATVVCFDVAGLPLLGRSPSSVPPDVEYVVDGTWPSDAQLNLALYTGTDEQQMRAKFPFLAESPMLRFDRTGMSKPLFFGARARVDPRGGGPVPPGIIVVGGWGPGAAADTPVPMVAVWAGPDH
;
A
#
# COMPACT_ATOMS: atom_id res chain seq x y z
N MET A 1 24.43 13.49 19.26
CA MET A 1 24.46 12.65 18.05
C MET A 1 23.10 12.77 17.39
N THR A 2 23.00 13.54 16.31
CA THR A 2 21.80 13.65 15.50
C THR A 2 21.59 12.31 14.80
N ALA A 3 20.50 11.62 15.10
CA ALA A 3 20.11 10.42 14.38
C ALA A 3 20.02 10.76 12.89
N GLU A 4 20.71 9.99 12.04
CA GLU A 4 20.41 10.00 10.60
C GLU A 4 18.92 9.69 10.47
N TYR A 5 18.14 10.66 10.02
CA TYR A 5 16.70 10.48 9.85
C TYR A 5 16.49 9.43 8.75
N GLY A 6 16.07 8.24 9.15
CA GLY A 6 15.67 7.17 8.22
C GLY A 6 14.49 7.60 7.34
N ILE A 7 14.05 6.72 6.45
CA ILE A 7 12.93 7.01 5.56
C ILE A 7 11.64 7.14 6.39
N GLU A 8 10.96 8.28 6.29
CA GLU A 8 9.67 8.51 6.94
C GLU A 8 8.51 8.18 6.01
N SER A 9 8.69 8.44 4.71
CA SER A 9 7.67 8.20 3.70
C SER A 9 8.24 7.75 2.37
N ILE A 10 7.45 6.98 1.64
CA ILE A 10 7.78 6.47 0.30
C ILE A 10 6.62 6.70 -0.64
N ARG A 11 6.88 7.39 -1.75
CA ARG A 11 5.94 7.46 -2.87
C ARG A 11 6.35 6.41 -3.90
N ILE A 12 5.43 5.50 -4.19
CA ILE A 12 5.57 4.52 -5.25
C ILE A 12 5.14 5.20 -6.54
N VAL A 13 6.03 5.25 -7.51
CA VAL A 13 5.79 5.86 -8.82
C VAL A 13 6.18 4.92 -9.95
N ALA A 14 5.64 5.20 -11.12
CA ALA A 14 5.68 4.34 -12.29
C ALA A 14 6.05 5.16 -13.52
N PRO A 15 7.06 4.80 -14.32
CA PRO A 15 7.31 5.48 -15.60
C PRO A 15 6.10 5.33 -16.53
N CYS A 16 5.75 6.41 -17.22
CA CYS A 16 4.74 6.45 -18.27
C CYS A 16 5.16 7.47 -19.34
N GLY A 17 4.54 7.43 -20.52
CA GLY A 17 4.96 8.25 -21.67
C GLY A 17 5.04 9.77 -21.40
N SER A 18 4.32 10.26 -20.40
CA SER A 18 4.27 11.68 -20.01
C SER A 18 5.05 12.04 -18.72
N GLY A 19 5.74 11.08 -18.09
CA GLY A 19 6.47 11.31 -16.83
C GLY A 19 6.36 10.13 -15.87
N PHE A 20 6.12 10.42 -14.59
CA PHE A 20 5.98 9.39 -13.56
C PHE A 20 4.58 9.41 -12.95
N ALA A 21 3.79 8.36 -13.17
CA ALA A 21 2.50 8.16 -12.55
C ALA A 21 2.64 7.89 -11.05
N GLN A 22 1.81 8.53 -10.24
CA GLN A 22 1.78 8.35 -8.79
C GLN A 22 0.81 7.21 -8.43
N ILE A 23 1.32 6.17 -7.76
CA ILE A 23 0.55 4.96 -7.45
C ILE A 23 0.07 4.97 -6.00
N ALA A 24 1.01 4.92 -5.06
CA ALA A 24 0.67 4.87 -3.65
C ALA A 24 1.70 5.63 -2.80
N HIS A 25 1.29 6.01 -1.61
CA HIS A 25 2.12 6.66 -0.63
C HIS A 25 2.11 5.86 0.68
N LEU A 26 3.29 5.38 1.05
CA LEU A 26 3.56 4.68 2.29
C LEU A 26 4.11 5.68 3.29
N SER A 27 3.58 5.68 4.51
CA SER A 27 4.13 6.51 5.58
C SER A 27 3.83 5.92 6.94
N TRP A 28 4.68 6.21 7.92
CA TRP A 28 4.31 5.96 9.32
C TRP A 28 3.19 6.88 9.80
N ALA A 29 2.47 6.42 10.83
CA ALA A 29 1.77 7.30 11.74
C ALA A 29 2.75 8.32 12.36
N LYS A 30 2.28 9.53 12.69
CA LYS A 30 3.16 10.56 13.26
C LYS A 30 3.72 10.13 14.63
N PRO A 31 4.96 10.50 15.00
CA PRO A 31 5.59 10.11 16.29
C PRO A 31 4.76 10.43 17.54
N ASN A 32 3.99 11.50 17.49
CA ASN A 32 3.12 11.95 18.56
C ASN A 32 1.75 11.26 18.62
N ASN A 33 1.48 10.28 17.75
CA ASN A 33 0.29 9.45 17.88
C ASN A 33 0.53 8.46 19.04
N PRO A 34 -0.24 8.53 20.15
CA PRO A 34 -0.07 7.64 21.29
C PRO A 34 -0.52 6.19 21.01
N GLY A 35 -1.11 5.95 19.84
CA GLY A 35 -1.53 4.63 19.40
C GLY A 35 -0.38 3.75 18.92
N ASP A 36 -0.77 2.54 18.53
CA ASP A 36 0.13 1.56 17.95
C ASP A 36 0.88 2.09 16.71
N ALA A 37 2.11 1.65 16.49
CA ALA A 37 2.89 2.05 15.32
C ALA A 37 2.18 1.54 14.06
N SER A 38 1.66 2.45 13.23
CA SER A 38 0.90 2.08 12.04
C SER A 38 1.59 2.52 10.75
N LEU A 39 1.77 1.59 9.81
CA LEU A 39 2.11 1.88 8.43
C LEU A 39 0.82 2.19 7.66
N TYR A 40 0.79 3.32 6.99
CA TYR A 40 -0.33 3.72 6.14
C TYR A 40 0.02 3.52 4.68
N ILE A 41 -0.85 2.86 3.93
CA ILE A 41 -0.80 2.77 2.47
C ILE A 41 -1.95 3.61 1.92
N ARG A 42 -1.63 4.63 1.13
CA ARG A 42 -2.61 5.55 0.54
C ARG A 42 -2.55 5.46 -0.97
N PRO A 43 -3.61 5.05 -1.68
CA PRO A 43 -3.65 5.21 -3.12
C PRO A 43 -3.64 6.70 -3.47
N PHE A 44 -2.98 7.08 -4.57
CA PHE A 44 -3.20 8.40 -5.16
C PHE A 44 -4.60 8.45 -5.80
N ILE A 45 -5.19 9.64 -5.76
CA ILE A 45 -6.60 9.86 -6.14
C ILE A 45 -6.58 10.94 -7.23
N GLY A 46 -7.15 10.60 -8.39
CA GLY A 46 -7.33 11.54 -9.50
C GLY A 46 -8.53 12.46 -9.29
N ASP A 47 -8.65 13.43 -10.18
CA ASP A 47 -9.69 14.45 -10.08
C ASP A 47 -11.09 13.85 -10.20
N SER A 48 -11.99 14.25 -9.30
CA SER A 48 -13.38 13.78 -9.24
C SER A 48 -13.53 12.26 -9.04
N TRP A 49 -12.51 11.58 -8.53
CA TRP A 49 -12.59 10.16 -8.21
C TRP A 49 -13.37 9.91 -6.92
N SER A 50 -14.02 8.76 -6.85
CA SER A 50 -14.54 8.21 -5.62
C SER A 50 -13.53 7.27 -4.98
N VAL A 51 -13.63 7.14 -3.67
CA VAL A 51 -12.96 6.08 -2.92
C VAL A 51 -13.99 5.18 -2.26
N LYS A 52 -13.76 3.88 -2.33
CA LYS A 52 -14.62 2.89 -1.69
C LYS A 52 -13.76 1.92 -0.89
N GLY A 53 -14.34 1.29 0.12
CA GLY A 53 -13.61 0.34 0.94
C GLY A 53 -14.48 -0.82 1.37
N ALA A 54 -13.83 -1.94 1.66
CA ALA A 54 -14.46 -3.18 2.06
C ALA A 54 -13.64 -3.89 3.12
N VAL A 55 -14.32 -4.66 3.97
CA VAL A 55 -13.71 -5.53 4.97
C VAL A 55 -14.38 -6.89 4.92
N ALA A 56 -13.58 -7.93 4.71
CA ALA A 56 -13.98 -9.32 4.90
C ALA A 56 -13.12 -9.93 6.02
N ALA A 57 -13.77 -10.39 7.09
CA ALA A 57 -13.07 -10.91 8.27
C ALA A 57 -12.24 -12.18 7.99
N SER A 58 -12.57 -12.93 6.93
CA SER A 58 -11.82 -14.11 6.50
C SER A 58 -12.15 -14.43 5.04
N VAL A 59 -11.12 -14.53 4.20
CA VAL A 59 -11.21 -15.03 2.82
C VAL A 59 -10.23 -16.18 2.66
N ALA A 60 -10.65 -17.25 1.99
CA ALA A 60 -9.75 -18.32 1.58
C ALA A 60 -8.70 -17.76 0.61
N ALA A 61 -7.51 -18.35 0.58
CA ALA A 61 -6.43 -17.86 -0.26
C ALA A 61 -6.70 -18.01 -1.77
N ASP A 62 -7.57 -18.95 -2.14
CA ASP A 62 -8.05 -19.19 -3.51
C ASP A 62 -9.40 -18.50 -3.80
N PHE A 63 -9.85 -17.59 -2.92
CA PHE A 63 -11.11 -16.90 -3.09
C PHE A 63 -11.17 -16.19 -4.45
N SER A 64 -12.13 -16.61 -5.26
CA SER A 64 -12.51 -15.96 -6.52
C SER A 64 -13.96 -15.51 -6.39
N GLY A 65 -14.19 -14.19 -6.36
CA GLY A 65 -15.51 -13.63 -6.20
C GLY A 65 -15.52 -12.12 -6.28
N GLU A 66 -16.73 -11.56 -6.28
CA GLU A 66 -16.93 -10.11 -6.23
C GLU A 66 -16.83 -9.61 -4.78
N VAL A 67 -16.20 -8.45 -4.61
CA VAL A 67 -16.12 -7.75 -3.33
C VAL A 67 -16.93 -6.48 -3.42
N HIS A 68 -17.99 -6.37 -2.62
CA HIS A 68 -18.81 -5.17 -2.56
C HIS A 68 -18.21 -4.12 -1.62
N ALA A 69 -18.42 -2.85 -1.94
CA ALA A 69 -18.00 -1.76 -1.08
C ALA A 69 -18.95 -1.62 0.12
N ASP A 70 -18.39 -1.65 1.34
CA ASP A 70 -19.12 -1.33 2.57
C ASP A 70 -19.37 0.18 2.71
N ARG A 71 -18.51 0.98 2.07
CA ARG A 71 -18.60 2.44 2.06
C ARG A 71 -18.05 3.03 0.78
N ILE A 72 -18.70 4.11 0.34
CA ILE A 72 -18.29 4.94 -0.80
C ILE A 72 -18.18 6.39 -0.32
N HIS A 73 -17.11 7.08 -0.73
CA HIS A 73 -16.88 8.50 -0.50
C HIS A 73 -16.58 9.19 -1.84
N PRO A 74 -17.53 9.96 -2.39
CA PRO A 74 -17.37 10.61 -3.69
C PRO A 74 -16.53 11.87 -3.64
N ASN A 75 -15.97 12.26 -4.79
CA ASN A 75 -15.12 13.45 -4.95
C ASN A 75 -14.00 13.51 -3.90
N ALA A 76 -13.37 12.36 -3.69
CA ALA A 76 -12.33 12.19 -2.70
C ALA A 76 -11.07 12.96 -3.10
N VAL A 77 -10.30 13.37 -2.09
CA VAL A 77 -8.95 13.92 -2.30
C VAL A 77 -7.91 13.03 -1.65
N PHE A 78 -6.65 13.20 -2.08
CA PHE A 78 -5.54 12.45 -1.50
C PHE A 78 -5.51 12.53 0.04
N GLY A 79 -5.52 11.36 0.70
CA GLY A 79 -5.57 11.24 2.15
C GLY A 79 -6.94 10.91 2.74
N ASP A 80 -8.02 10.98 1.95
CA ASP A 80 -9.36 10.51 2.34
C ASP A 80 -9.47 8.98 2.36
N ALA A 81 -8.53 8.29 1.71
CA ALA A 81 -8.49 6.84 1.67
C ALA A 81 -7.13 6.33 2.16
N LYS A 82 -7.15 5.40 3.11
CA LYS A 82 -5.92 4.74 3.57
C LYS A 82 -6.20 3.36 4.14
N LEU A 83 -5.33 2.42 3.83
CA LEU A 83 -5.17 1.16 4.55
C LEU A 83 -4.16 1.38 5.67
N SER A 84 -4.52 0.98 6.89
CA SER A 84 -3.69 1.10 8.08
C SER A 84 -3.30 -0.27 8.60
N LEU A 85 -2.01 -0.60 8.51
CA LEU A 85 -1.41 -1.80 9.06
C LEU A 85 -0.76 -1.45 10.40
N HIS A 86 -1.22 -2.02 11.50
CA HIS A 86 -0.68 -1.73 12.83
C HIS A 86 0.34 -2.78 13.23
N HIS A 87 1.35 -2.37 13.99
CA HIS A 87 2.39 -3.25 14.50
C HIS A 87 1.83 -4.46 15.26
N SER A 88 0.76 -4.27 16.03
CA SER A 88 0.01 -5.34 16.72
C SER A 88 -0.68 -6.36 15.81
N GLY A 89 -0.70 -6.15 14.49
CA GLY A 89 -1.44 -6.96 13.52
C GLY A 89 -2.88 -6.49 13.28
N GLN A 90 -3.35 -5.47 14.00
CA GLN A 90 -4.63 -4.83 13.69
C GLN A 90 -4.54 -4.15 12.32
N THR A 91 -5.52 -4.39 11.46
CA THR A 91 -5.61 -3.76 10.14
C THR A 91 -6.99 -3.15 9.93
N HIS A 92 -7.07 -1.97 9.34
CA HIS A 92 -8.35 -1.36 8.96
C HIS A 92 -8.18 -0.36 7.83
N VAL A 93 -9.31 0.00 7.20
CA VAL A 93 -9.36 1.02 6.15
C VAL A 93 -10.16 2.23 6.60
N TYR A 94 -9.74 3.41 6.13
CA TYR A 94 -10.52 4.64 6.21
C TYR A 94 -11.02 5.00 4.83
N VAL A 95 -12.28 5.43 4.76
CA VAL A 95 -12.96 5.91 3.55
C VAL A 95 -13.67 7.21 3.94
N GLY A 96 -13.09 8.35 3.58
CA GLY A 96 -13.49 9.69 3.98
C GLY A 96 -12.46 10.39 4.87
N LYS A 97 -12.66 11.69 5.11
CA LYS A 97 -11.73 12.54 5.89
C LYS A 97 -11.27 11.88 7.19
N SER A 98 -9.96 11.66 7.29
CA SER A 98 -9.35 10.93 8.42
C SER A 98 -8.90 11.84 9.58
N THR A 99 -9.30 13.11 9.58
CA THR A 99 -8.97 14.10 10.63
C THR A 99 -10.23 14.60 11.35
N GLY A 100 -10.07 15.01 12.60
CA GLY A 100 -11.14 15.56 13.44
C GLY A 100 -12.11 14.52 14.00
N SER A 101 -13.28 14.98 14.45
CA SER A 101 -14.32 14.14 15.07
C SER A 101 -14.90 13.08 14.12
N GLY A 102 -14.80 13.28 12.80
CA GLY A 102 -15.27 12.36 11.78
C GLY A 102 -14.35 11.16 11.51
N ALA A 103 -13.10 11.16 12.01
CA ALA A 103 -12.12 10.12 11.67
C ALA A 103 -12.57 8.71 12.08
N ARG A 104 -13.21 8.57 13.25
CA ARG A 104 -13.77 7.28 13.70
C ARG A 104 -14.98 6.85 12.88
N ALA A 105 -15.84 7.78 12.49
CA ALA A 105 -16.98 7.48 11.65
C ALA A 105 -16.55 6.95 10.27
N ASN A 106 -15.43 7.46 9.75
CA ASN A 106 -14.85 7.10 8.45
C ASN A 106 -14.00 5.82 8.45
N ARG A 107 -13.77 5.21 9.62
CA ARG A 107 -13.07 3.93 9.78
C ARG A 107 -14.06 2.77 9.61
N LEU A 108 -13.69 1.78 8.78
CA LEU A 108 -14.39 0.48 8.72
C LEU A 108 -13.90 -0.44 9.85
N PRO A 109 -14.66 -1.49 10.22
CA PRO A 109 -14.26 -2.44 11.25
C PRO A 109 -12.83 -2.96 11.03
N ASP A 110 -12.08 -3.14 12.11
CA ASP A 110 -10.77 -3.76 12.01
C ASP A 110 -10.84 -5.27 11.89
N VAL A 111 -9.79 -5.79 11.28
CA VAL A 111 -9.44 -7.20 11.27
C VAL A 111 -8.09 -7.38 11.96
N ARG A 112 -7.74 -8.62 12.30
CA ARG A 112 -6.48 -8.94 12.96
C ARG A 112 -5.76 -10.06 12.23
N GLY A 113 -4.52 -9.78 11.84
CA GLY A 113 -3.57 -10.78 11.36
C GLY A 113 -2.36 -10.85 12.28
N GLU A 114 -1.27 -11.40 11.75
CA GLU A 114 0.02 -11.39 12.43
C GLU A 114 0.61 -9.99 12.57
N ARG A 115 1.47 -9.83 13.58
CA ARG A 115 2.19 -8.58 13.84
C ARG A 115 3.14 -8.22 12.71
N LEU A 116 3.42 -6.93 12.52
CA LEU A 116 4.35 -6.47 11.48
C LEU A 116 5.82 -6.76 11.80
N ASP A 117 6.15 -6.97 13.07
CA ASP A 117 7.53 -7.17 13.55
C ASP A 117 8.00 -8.63 13.53
N LEU A 118 7.52 -9.44 12.58
CA LEU A 118 8.07 -10.77 12.34
C LEU A 118 9.40 -10.67 11.59
N ASP A 119 10.44 -11.35 12.11
CA ASP A 119 11.82 -11.25 11.59
C ASP A 119 11.93 -11.59 10.10
N ALA A 120 11.50 -12.79 9.69
CA ALA A 120 11.53 -13.22 8.29
C ALA A 120 10.52 -12.48 7.39
N GLY A 121 9.59 -11.74 7.98
CA GLY A 121 8.60 -10.96 7.26
C GLY A 121 7.67 -11.75 6.34
N GLY A 122 6.96 -11.02 5.49
CA GLY A 122 6.06 -11.56 4.48
C GLY A 122 5.18 -10.53 3.81
N HIS A 123 4.28 -11.03 2.97
CA HIS A 123 3.36 -10.23 2.17
C HIS A 123 2.30 -9.57 3.06
N VAL A 124 2.11 -8.25 2.91
CA VAL A 124 1.18 -7.47 3.75
C VAL A 124 0.12 -6.73 2.97
N ALA A 125 0.39 -6.41 1.70
CA ALA A 125 -0.56 -5.72 0.84
C ALA A 125 -0.20 -5.87 -0.65
N THR A 126 -1.20 -5.85 -1.50
CA THR A 126 -1.06 -5.76 -2.96
C THR A 126 -1.68 -4.45 -3.42
N VAL A 127 -0.94 -3.69 -4.24
CA VAL A 127 -1.44 -2.53 -4.95
C VAL A 127 -1.64 -2.91 -6.42
N VAL A 128 -2.84 -2.75 -6.94
CA VAL A 128 -3.19 -3.00 -8.34
C VAL A 128 -3.56 -1.68 -9.01
N CYS A 129 -2.92 -1.37 -10.12
CA CYS A 129 -3.22 -0.21 -10.97
C CYS A 129 -3.77 -0.70 -12.30
N PHE A 130 -5.00 -0.31 -12.64
CA PHE A 130 -5.66 -0.79 -13.86
C PHE A 130 -5.20 -0.09 -15.14
N ASP A 131 -4.91 1.21 -15.05
CA ASP A 131 -4.37 2.05 -16.13
C ASP A 131 -3.29 2.96 -15.54
N VAL A 132 -2.02 2.69 -15.84
CA VAL A 132 -0.92 3.52 -15.32
C VAL A 132 -0.93 4.92 -15.94
N ALA A 133 -1.21 5.04 -17.23
CA ALA A 133 -1.17 6.33 -17.93
C ALA A 133 -2.30 7.27 -17.50
N GLY A 134 -3.41 6.74 -17.00
CA GLY A 134 -4.52 7.54 -16.47
C GLY A 134 -4.38 7.96 -15.00
N LEU A 135 -3.25 7.68 -14.33
CA LEU A 135 -3.02 8.10 -12.94
C LEU A 135 -2.46 9.54 -12.84
N PRO A 136 -2.61 10.22 -11.68
CA PRO A 136 -1.99 11.52 -11.44
C PRO A 136 -0.47 11.50 -11.65
N LEU A 137 0.09 12.52 -12.30
CA LEU A 137 1.52 12.61 -12.59
C LEU A 137 2.30 13.30 -11.47
N LEU A 138 3.49 12.79 -11.18
CA LEU A 138 4.49 13.44 -10.37
C LEU A 138 5.03 14.65 -11.14
N GLY A 139 4.70 15.85 -10.67
CA GLY A 139 5.13 17.11 -11.30
C GLY A 139 6.63 17.44 -11.17
N ARG A 140 7.48 16.48 -10.82
CA ARG A 140 8.94 16.62 -10.66
C ARG A 140 9.65 15.30 -10.91
N SER A 141 10.98 15.35 -11.03
CA SER A 141 11.79 14.14 -11.03
C SER A 141 11.69 13.38 -9.70
N PRO A 142 11.75 12.03 -9.73
CA PRO A 142 11.87 11.22 -8.52
C PRO A 142 13.11 11.62 -7.70
N SER A 143 12.96 11.65 -6.37
CA SER A 143 14.00 11.88 -5.38
C SER A 143 14.31 10.57 -4.65
N SER A 144 15.58 10.31 -4.39
CA SER A 144 16.04 9.22 -3.52
C SER A 144 16.52 9.70 -2.15
N VAL A 145 16.29 10.98 -1.83
CA VAL A 145 16.84 11.64 -0.63
C VAL A 145 15.84 11.55 0.53
N PRO A 146 16.21 10.93 1.68
CA PRO A 146 15.39 10.92 2.88
C PRO A 146 15.07 12.34 3.40
N PRO A 147 13.95 12.54 4.12
CA PRO A 147 13.06 11.51 4.65
C PRO A 147 11.98 11.01 3.68
N ASP A 148 11.82 11.66 2.52
CA ASP A 148 10.77 11.39 1.52
C ASP A 148 11.39 10.83 0.24
N VAL A 149 11.23 9.53 0.03
CA VAL A 149 11.84 8.80 -1.10
C VAL A 149 10.77 8.44 -2.14
N GLU A 150 11.10 8.56 -3.42
CA GLU A 150 10.34 7.96 -4.51
C GLU A 150 10.92 6.60 -4.88
N TYR A 151 10.11 5.55 -4.72
CA TYR A 151 10.38 4.22 -5.25
C TYR A 151 9.83 4.13 -6.67
N VAL A 152 10.73 4.12 -7.65
CA VAL A 152 10.37 3.94 -9.06
C VAL A 152 10.22 2.45 -9.31
N VAL A 153 9.04 2.03 -9.75
CA VAL A 153 8.82 0.66 -10.21
C VAL A 153 9.51 0.50 -11.57
N ASP A 154 10.47 -0.41 -11.65
CA ASP A 154 11.30 -0.57 -12.86
C ASP A 154 10.53 -1.19 -14.05
N GLY A 155 10.85 -0.70 -15.25
CA GLY A 155 10.54 -1.36 -16.52
C GLY A 155 10.03 -0.42 -17.61
N THR A 156 9.99 -0.96 -18.83
CA THR A 156 9.39 -0.32 -20.01
C THR A 156 8.06 -0.98 -20.27
N TRP A 157 6.96 -0.22 -20.20
CA TRP A 157 5.62 -0.80 -20.23
C TRP A 157 4.80 -0.23 -21.39
N PRO A 158 3.84 -1.01 -21.92
CA PRO A 158 2.76 -0.46 -22.72
C PRO A 158 2.06 0.69 -21.98
N SER A 159 1.59 1.70 -22.71
CA SER A 159 0.90 2.85 -22.14
C SER A 159 -0.35 2.48 -21.33
N ASP A 160 -0.96 1.35 -21.67
CA ASP A 160 -2.19 0.84 -21.08
C ASP A 160 -1.94 -0.33 -20.11
N ALA A 161 -0.70 -0.56 -19.68
CA ALA A 161 -0.38 -1.71 -18.85
C ALA A 161 -1.10 -1.70 -17.49
N GLN A 162 -1.46 -2.90 -17.02
CA GLN A 162 -1.85 -3.13 -15.63
C GLN A 162 -0.59 -3.40 -14.81
N LEU A 163 -0.49 -2.78 -13.64
CA LEU A 163 0.58 -3.02 -12.68
C LEU A 163 0.02 -3.71 -11.43
N ASN A 164 0.65 -4.80 -11.02
CA ASN A 164 0.40 -5.48 -9.75
C ASN A 164 1.68 -5.41 -8.89
N LEU A 165 1.61 -4.76 -7.73
CA LEU A 165 2.73 -4.55 -6.83
C LEU A 165 2.45 -5.21 -5.48
N ALA A 166 3.14 -6.31 -5.19
CA ALA A 166 3.07 -6.99 -3.91
C ALA A 166 4.09 -6.40 -2.94
N LEU A 167 3.64 -6.08 -1.72
CA LEU A 167 4.40 -5.41 -0.68
C LEU A 167 4.75 -6.38 0.45
N TYR A 168 6.02 -6.39 0.83
CA TYR A 168 6.56 -7.28 1.84
C TYR A 168 7.21 -6.47 2.96
N THR A 169 7.07 -6.92 4.20
CA THR A 169 7.76 -6.30 5.34
C THR A 169 8.24 -7.32 6.35
N GLY A 170 9.30 -6.99 7.08
CA GLY A 170 9.89 -7.77 8.17
C GLY A 170 10.94 -6.96 8.93
N THR A 171 11.43 -7.48 10.05
CA THR A 171 12.42 -6.80 10.91
C THR A 171 13.87 -7.21 10.66
N ASP A 172 14.09 -8.25 9.85
CA ASP A 172 15.43 -8.75 9.50
C ASP A 172 15.58 -8.84 7.97
N GLU A 173 16.36 -7.92 7.40
CA GLU A 173 16.60 -7.86 5.96
C GLU A 173 17.20 -9.16 5.40
N GLN A 174 18.13 -9.78 6.13
CA GLN A 174 18.81 -10.99 5.68
C GLN A 174 17.83 -12.17 5.62
N GLN A 175 16.99 -12.32 6.65
CA GLN A 175 15.96 -13.37 6.66
C GLN A 175 14.89 -13.14 5.58
N MET A 176 14.49 -11.89 5.34
CA MET A 176 13.57 -11.57 4.24
C MET A 176 14.15 -11.96 2.89
N ARG A 177 15.42 -11.61 2.61
CA ARG A 177 16.09 -11.99 1.34
C ARG A 177 16.26 -13.50 1.20
N ALA A 178 16.53 -14.20 2.30
CA ALA A 178 16.61 -15.66 2.30
C ALA A 178 15.26 -16.32 2.01
N LYS A 179 14.15 -15.79 2.58
CA LYS A 179 12.79 -16.30 2.36
C LYS A 179 12.25 -15.95 0.98
N PHE A 180 12.58 -14.77 0.45
CA PHE A 180 12.10 -14.25 -0.82
C PHE A 180 13.27 -13.92 -1.75
N PRO A 181 13.82 -14.89 -2.50
CA PRO A 181 15.03 -14.69 -3.31
C PRO A 181 14.95 -13.56 -4.32
N PHE A 182 13.76 -13.23 -4.84
CA PHE A 182 13.55 -12.10 -5.74
C PHE A 182 13.91 -10.75 -5.09
N LEU A 183 13.91 -10.66 -3.76
CA LEU A 183 14.33 -9.47 -3.05
C LEU A 183 15.83 -9.25 -3.16
N ALA A 184 16.66 -10.26 -3.44
CA ALA A 184 18.12 -10.12 -3.53
C ALA A 184 18.58 -9.03 -4.50
N GLU A 185 17.81 -8.81 -5.57
CA GLU A 185 18.08 -7.82 -6.62
C GLU A 185 17.21 -6.56 -6.47
N SER A 186 16.29 -6.54 -5.51
CA SER A 186 15.38 -5.42 -5.27
C SER A 186 15.89 -4.51 -4.14
N PRO A 187 15.68 -3.18 -4.24
CA PRO A 187 15.92 -2.27 -3.13
C PRO A 187 15.11 -2.69 -1.90
N MET A 188 15.78 -2.76 -0.75
CA MET A 188 15.14 -2.92 0.56
C MET A 188 15.13 -1.56 1.25
N LEU A 189 13.94 -1.06 1.55
CA LEU A 189 13.74 0.27 2.10
C LEU A 189 13.59 0.15 3.61
N ARG A 190 14.51 0.77 4.35
CA ARG A 190 14.53 0.75 5.80
C ARG A 190 13.69 1.89 6.37
N PHE A 191 12.71 1.53 7.17
CA PHE A 191 11.82 2.42 7.87
C PHE A 191 12.09 2.38 9.37
N ASP A 192 12.59 3.49 9.91
CA ASP A 192 12.84 3.65 11.34
C ASP A 192 11.65 4.36 12.00
N ARG A 193 11.17 3.81 13.12
CA ARG A 193 10.02 4.34 13.85
C ARG A 193 10.30 4.44 15.34
N THR A 194 10.21 5.66 15.88
CA THR A 194 10.24 5.88 17.33
C THR A 194 9.16 5.05 18.01
N GLY A 195 9.56 4.27 19.03
CA GLY A 195 8.68 3.37 19.78
C GLY A 195 8.71 1.91 19.32
N MET A 196 9.31 1.61 18.16
CA MET A 196 9.60 0.23 17.77
C MET A 196 11.02 -0.16 18.21
N SER A 197 11.19 -1.41 18.66
CA SER A 197 12.48 -1.94 19.10
C SER A 197 13.43 -2.29 17.95
N LYS A 198 12.88 -2.48 16.74
CA LYS A 198 13.61 -2.80 15.52
C LYS A 198 13.04 -1.98 14.35
N PRO A 199 13.86 -1.64 13.33
CA PRO A 199 13.36 -1.06 12.09
C PRO A 199 12.46 -2.07 11.35
N LEU A 200 11.56 -1.57 10.50
CA LEU A 200 10.92 -2.40 9.48
C LEU A 200 11.66 -2.22 8.16
N PHE A 201 11.94 -3.34 7.51
CA PHE A 201 12.38 -3.37 6.13
C PHE A 201 11.18 -3.59 5.23
N PHE A 202 11.18 -2.91 4.10
CA PHE A 202 10.15 -3.00 3.09
C PHE A 202 10.76 -3.44 1.76
N GLY A 203 10.17 -4.47 1.18
CA GLY A 203 10.48 -4.94 -0.16
C GLY A 203 9.23 -4.95 -1.02
N ALA A 204 9.40 -4.86 -2.34
CA ALA A 204 8.30 -4.92 -3.27
C ALA A 204 8.63 -5.83 -4.45
N ARG A 205 7.59 -6.43 -5.04
CA ARG A 205 7.68 -7.15 -6.30
C ARG A 205 6.60 -6.66 -7.22
N ALA A 206 7.01 -6.18 -8.38
CA ALA A 206 6.10 -5.76 -9.43
C ALA A 206 5.92 -6.86 -10.47
N ARG A 207 4.69 -6.96 -10.98
CA ARG A 207 4.34 -7.66 -12.21
C ARG A 207 3.57 -6.68 -13.07
N VAL A 208 3.99 -6.58 -14.33
CA VAL A 208 3.33 -5.74 -15.34
C VAL A 208 2.75 -6.67 -16.38
N ASP A 209 1.45 -6.53 -16.60
CA ASP A 209 0.73 -7.34 -17.57
C ASP A 209 0.30 -6.43 -18.74
N PRO A 210 0.64 -6.77 -19.99
CA PRO A 210 0.05 -6.09 -21.15
C PRO A 210 -1.46 -6.33 -21.10
N ARG A 211 -2.26 -5.28 -21.39
CA ARG A 211 -3.71 -5.43 -21.35
C ARG A 211 -4.18 -6.48 -22.36
N GLY A 212 -5.06 -7.36 -21.89
CA GLY A 212 -5.71 -8.40 -22.69
C GLY A 212 -7.17 -8.11 -23.03
N GLY A 213 -7.61 -6.84 -23.05
CA GLY A 213 -9.02 -6.48 -23.20
C GLY A 213 -9.27 -5.00 -23.51
N GLY A 214 -10.55 -4.61 -23.53
CA GLY A 214 -11.00 -3.24 -23.82
C GLY A 214 -10.57 -2.19 -22.78
N PRO A 215 -10.94 -0.91 -22.97
CA PRO A 215 -10.53 0.17 -22.08
C PRO A 215 -11.08 -0.05 -20.66
N VAL A 216 -10.18 -0.28 -19.70
CA VAL A 216 -10.51 -0.25 -18.26
C VAL A 216 -10.21 1.17 -17.75
N PRO A 217 -11.10 1.81 -16.98
CA PRO A 217 -10.83 3.12 -16.43
C PRO A 217 -9.62 3.10 -15.49
N PRO A 218 -8.93 4.24 -15.31
CA PRO A 218 -7.86 4.33 -14.34
C PRO A 218 -8.38 4.08 -12.94
N GLY A 219 -7.53 3.51 -12.10
CA GLY A 219 -7.90 3.24 -10.72
C GLY A 219 -6.84 2.42 -10.02
N ILE A 220 -6.87 2.52 -8.70
CA ILE A 220 -5.92 1.89 -7.80
C ILE A 220 -6.70 1.11 -6.75
N ILE A 221 -6.40 -0.16 -6.63
CA ILE A 221 -6.86 -1.01 -5.54
C ILE A 221 -5.69 -1.30 -4.62
N VAL A 222 -5.88 -1.08 -3.33
CA VAL A 222 -4.98 -1.60 -2.31
C VAL A 222 -5.76 -2.64 -1.53
N VAL A 223 -5.34 -3.89 -1.63
CA VAL A 223 -5.82 -4.99 -0.79
C VAL A 223 -4.74 -5.28 0.25
N GLY A 224 -5.15 -5.59 1.48
CA GLY A 224 -4.25 -5.95 2.56
C GLY A 224 -5.00 -6.73 3.64
N GLY A 225 -4.39 -6.81 4.82
CA GLY A 225 -4.91 -7.62 5.93
C GLY A 225 -4.16 -8.94 6.10
N TRP A 226 -3.29 -9.28 5.14
CA TRP A 226 -2.31 -10.34 5.33
C TRP A 226 -1.30 -9.92 6.40
N GLY A 227 -1.15 -10.75 7.42
CA GLY A 227 0.01 -10.67 8.29
C GLY A 227 1.23 -11.28 7.59
N PRO A 228 2.46 -10.84 7.87
CA PRO A 228 3.66 -11.38 7.23
C PRO A 228 3.87 -12.90 7.43
N GLY A 229 3.19 -13.50 8.41
CA GLY A 229 3.21 -14.95 8.68
C GLY A 229 2.11 -15.77 7.99
N ALA A 230 1.21 -15.16 7.20
CA ALA A 230 0.11 -15.88 6.57
C ALA A 230 0.62 -16.93 5.56
N ALA A 231 0.16 -18.18 5.70
CA ALA A 231 0.41 -19.24 4.74
C ALA A 231 -0.58 -19.17 3.56
N ALA A 232 -0.16 -19.74 2.42
CA ALA A 232 -0.92 -19.68 1.18
C ALA A 232 -2.24 -20.47 1.19
N ASP A 233 -2.52 -21.25 2.23
CA ASP A 233 -3.74 -22.05 2.43
C ASP A 233 -4.57 -21.55 3.62
N THR A 234 -4.06 -20.57 4.37
CA THR A 234 -4.70 -20.09 5.58
C THR A 234 -5.69 -18.99 5.21
N PRO A 235 -6.97 -19.10 5.60
CA PRO A 235 -7.89 -17.99 5.43
C PRO A 235 -7.37 -16.75 6.17
N VAL A 236 -7.28 -15.65 5.45
CA VAL A 236 -6.73 -14.39 5.94
C VAL A 236 -7.82 -13.33 5.96
N PRO A 237 -7.80 -12.39 6.91
CA PRO A 237 -8.68 -11.26 6.79
C PRO A 237 -8.26 -10.39 5.61
N MET A 238 -9.25 -9.83 4.93
CA MET A 238 -9.04 -8.94 3.81
C MET A 238 -9.64 -7.58 4.15
N VAL A 239 -8.82 -6.54 4.03
CA VAL A 239 -9.33 -5.18 3.90
C VAL A 239 -8.93 -4.67 2.54
N ALA A 240 -9.76 -3.81 1.96
CA ALA A 240 -9.44 -3.24 0.69
C ALA A 240 -9.96 -1.82 0.56
N VAL A 241 -9.25 -1.05 -0.26
CA VAL A 241 -9.61 0.32 -0.63
C VAL A 241 -9.35 0.52 -2.11
N TRP A 242 -10.32 1.09 -2.81
CA TRP A 242 -10.28 1.38 -4.23
C TRP A 242 -10.41 2.89 -4.42
N ALA A 243 -9.60 3.46 -5.29
CA ALA A 243 -9.72 4.82 -5.77
C ALA A 243 -9.87 4.79 -7.29
N GLY A 244 -10.91 5.43 -7.82
CA GLY A 244 -11.16 5.49 -9.25
C GLY A 244 -12.37 6.34 -9.60
N PRO A 245 -12.61 6.60 -10.90
CA PRO A 245 -13.79 7.30 -11.37
C PRO A 245 -15.10 6.60 -10.98
N ASP A 246 -16.18 7.39 -10.93
CA ASP A 246 -17.55 6.88 -10.80
C ASP A 246 -18.05 6.34 -12.15
N HIS A 247 -17.77 5.06 -12.42
CA HIS A 247 -18.30 4.33 -13.57
C HIS A 247 -18.86 2.97 -13.10
#